data_AF-A0A962XHF7-F1
#
_entry.id   AF-A0A962XHF7-F1
#
_cell.length_a   1.000
_cell.length_b   1.000
_cell.length_c   1.000
_cell.angle_alpha   90.00
_cell.angle_beta   90.00
_cell.angle_gamma   90.00
#
_symmetry.space_group_name_H-M   'P 1'
#
loop_
_entity.id
_entity.type
_entity.pdbx_description
1 polymer ?
#
loop_
_entity_poly.entity_id
_entity_poly.type
_entity_poly.pdbx_seq_one_letter_code
_entity_poly.pdbx_strand_id
1 'polypeptide(L)'
;MVFVTDNDNAPASEGPVIIDYESFSVLAALRAHQLLRLARLLSTEHSHTILTRPLAADLLSHAIQVEEFLDAYGARNNRLWSRFRSLTATIKLFADISYKLLHIQHSLPSYQLPTLKRDFTEATAQTLAFTYDILVRASSHILSKAAHLNLPTPADDLNKECYREPLPPGRLPHDRAMRQVSSTAESVTHMATAYLNLASESQLLHIVEWVKPRQYPSCFPDPLSEDKLRYLQLRFHSLQALYDTHVAETEIESLDTDLPTLRGYISIVFHLLEITTQLIHHYERHLNAK
;
A
#
# COMPACT_ATOMS: atom_id res chain seq x y z
N MET A 1 -22.68 -68.05 -10.39
CA MET A 1 -21.55 -67.27 -9.86
C MET A 1 -21.95 -65.81 -9.97
N VAL A 2 -22.51 -65.25 -8.90
CA VAL A 2 -23.01 -63.87 -8.83
C VAL A 2 -21.85 -63.05 -8.27
N PHE A 3 -21.33 -62.10 -9.05
CA PHE A 3 -20.38 -61.13 -8.57
C PHE A 3 -21.14 -59.92 -8.02
N VAL A 4 -21.17 -59.83 -6.70
CA VAL A 4 -21.46 -58.60 -5.96
C VAL A 4 -20.33 -57.62 -6.29
N THR A 5 -20.67 -56.47 -6.86
CA THR A 5 -19.78 -55.31 -6.86
C THR A 5 -20.24 -54.42 -5.74
N ASP A 6 -19.42 -54.37 -4.69
CA ASP A 6 -19.66 -53.53 -3.52
C ASP A 6 -19.59 -52.06 -3.94
N ASN A 7 -20.77 -51.46 -3.82
CA ASN A 7 -21.12 -50.09 -3.54
C ASN A 7 -19.97 -49.07 -3.42
N ASP A 8 -20.07 -48.07 -4.30
CA ASP A 8 -19.54 -46.72 -4.13
C ASP A 8 -19.69 -46.23 -2.70
N ASN A 9 -18.55 -45.97 -2.04
CA ASN A 9 -18.52 -45.13 -0.85
C ASN A 9 -17.40 -44.11 -1.01
N ALA A 10 -17.54 -43.24 -2.01
CA ALA A 10 -16.85 -41.96 -2.01
C ALA A 10 -17.45 -41.13 -0.87
N PRO A 11 -16.67 -40.63 0.11
CA PRO A 11 -17.22 -39.80 1.15
C PRO A 11 -17.84 -38.57 0.49
N ALA A 12 -19.14 -38.36 0.75
CA ALA A 12 -19.81 -37.12 0.40
C ALA A 12 -18.95 -35.97 0.94
N SER A 13 -18.58 -35.04 0.07
CA SER A 13 -17.93 -33.79 0.45
C SER A 13 -18.83 -33.07 1.45
N GLU A 14 -18.64 -33.31 2.75
CA GLU A 14 -19.30 -32.56 3.81
C GLU A 14 -18.97 -31.08 3.55
N GLY A 15 -20.01 -30.29 3.33
CA GLY A 15 -19.86 -28.85 3.11
C GLY A 15 -19.11 -28.20 4.28
N PRO A 16 -18.60 -26.97 4.10
CA PRO A 16 -17.85 -26.30 5.15
C PRO A 16 -18.68 -26.21 6.45
N VAL A 17 -18.07 -26.61 7.57
CA VAL A 17 -18.67 -26.51 8.91
C VAL A 17 -18.95 -25.05 9.24
N ILE A 18 -20.20 -24.75 9.61
CA ILE A 18 -20.63 -23.38 9.94
C ILE A 18 -20.29 -23.08 11.41
N ILE A 19 -19.45 -22.06 11.63
CA ILE A 19 -19.18 -21.52 12.97
C ILE A 19 -20.36 -20.68 13.47
N ASP A 20 -20.70 -20.80 14.75
CA ASP A 20 -21.69 -19.92 15.38
C ASP A 20 -21.11 -18.52 15.65
N TYR A 21 -22.00 -17.52 15.81
CA TYR A 21 -21.55 -16.13 15.97
C TYR A 21 -20.90 -15.84 17.31
N GLU A 22 -21.22 -16.56 18.38
CA GLU A 22 -20.64 -16.31 19.70
C GLU A 22 -19.17 -16.72 19.68
N SER A 23 -18.88 -17.95 19.25
CA SER A 23 -17.53 -18.48 19.07
C SER A 23 -16.70 -17.59 18.14
N PHE A 24 -17.29 -17.17 17.01
CA PHE A 24 -16.59 -16.30 16.06
C PHE A 24 -16.31 -14.91 16.64
N SER A 25 -17.25 -14.32 17.39
CA SER A 25 -17.06 -13.00 18.00
C SER A 25 -15.95 -12.99 19.03
N VAL A 26 -15.79 -14.06 19.81
CA VAL A 26 -14.66 -14.21 20.75
C VAL A 26 -13.32 -14.22 20.02
N LEU A 27 -13.21 -15.00 18.93
CA LEU A 27 -12.00 -15.05 18.11
C LEU A 27 -11.70 -13.70 17.45
N ALA A 28 -12.73 -13.06 16.89
CA ALA A 28 -12.64 -11.77 16.24
C ALA A 28 -12.23 -10.66 17.22
N ALA A 29 -12.74 -10.69 18.45
CA ALA A 29 -12.36 -9.75 19.51
C ALA A 29 -10.85 -9.82 19.80
N LEU A 30 -10.30 -11.03 19.94
CA LEU A 30 -8.88 -11.24 20.17
C LEU A 30 -8.04 -10.77 18.97
N ARG A 31 -8.43 -11.14 17.76
CA ARG A 31 -7.68 -10.81 16.53
C ARG A 31 -7.73 -9.32 16.19
N ALA A 32 -8.87 -8.67 16.38
CA ALA A 32 -9.07 -7.27 16.05
C ALA A 32 -8.60 -6.31 17.16
N HIS A 33 -8.25 -6.81 18.34
CA HIS A 33 -7.97 -5.99 19.52
C HIS A 33 -7.01 -4.83 19.23
N GLN A 34 -5.83 -5.11 18.66
CA GLN A 34 -4.83 -4.08 18.42
C GLN A 34 -5.22 -3.13 17.27
N LEU A 35 -5.91 -3.61 16.24
CA LEU A 35 -6.47 -2.75 15.19
C LEU A 35 -7.50 -1.76 15.77
N LEU A 36 -8.36 -2.23 16.68
CA LEU A 36 -9.35 -1.38 17.34
C LEU A 36 -8.70 -0.35 18.30
N ARG A 37 -7.57 -0.69 18.93
CA ARG A 37 -6.78 0.28 19.72
C ARG A 37 -6.24 1.41 18.86
N LEU A 38 -5.65 1.07 17.71
CA LEU A 38 -5.12 2.04 16.76
C LEU A 38 -6.24 2.88 16.13
N ALA A 39 -7.37 2.25 15.80
CA ALA A 39 -8.55 2.96 15.33
C ALA A 39 -9.08 3.95 16.37
N ARG A 40 -9.10 3.57 17.66
CA ARG A 40 -9.50 4.47 18.74
C ARG A 40 -8.57 5.68 18.81
N LEU A 41 -7.25 5.46 18.81
CA LEU A 41 -6.25 6.54 18.79
C LEU A 41 -6.51 7.54 17.65
N LEU A 42 -6.76 7.07 16.44
CA LEU A 42 -7.07 7.93 15.29
C LEU A 42 -8.43 8.65 15.44
N SER A 43 -9.46 7.97 15.96
CA SER A 43 -10.81 8.53 16.07
C SER A 43 -10.96 9.59 17.17
N THR A 44 -10.12 9.55 18.21
CA THR A 44 -10.18 10.54 19.30
C THR A 44 -9.41 11.82 18.98
N GLU A 45 -8.46 11.74 18.05
CA GLU A 45 -7.49 12.80 17.74
C GLU A 45 -7.90 13.52 16.46
N HIS A 46 -8.73 14.56 16.57
CA HIS A 46 -9.21 15.30 15.41
C HIS A 46 -8.29 16.46 14.97
N SER A 47 -7.20 16.74 15.70
CA SER A 47 -6.46 18.01 15.49
C SER A 47 -4.94 17.94 15.59
N HIS A 48 -4.34 16.86 16.13
CA HIS A 48 -2.90 16.88 16.47
C HIS A 48 -2.10 15.61 16.22
N THR A 49 -2.70 14.50 15.75
CA THR A 49 -1.91 13.31 15.41
C THR A 49 -1.47 13.37 13.95
N ILE A 50 -0.24 13.82 13.72
CA ILE A 50 0.42 13.69 12.42
C ILE A 50 0.62 12.19 12.18
N LEU A 51 0.19 11.70 11.02
CA LEU A 51 0.42 10.31 10.62
C LEU A 51 1.93 10.11 10.39
N THR A 52 2.54 9.19 11.15
CA THR A 52 3.96 8.85 11.05
C THR A 52 4.16 7.47 10.44
N ARG A 53 5.38 7.14 9.99
CA ARG A 53 5.66 5.81 9.41
C ARG A 53 5.43 4.68 10.43
N PRO A 54 5.85 4.80 11.71
CA PRO A 54 5.52 3.79 12.73
C PRO A 54 4.02 3.57 12.90
N LEU A 55 3.22 4.64 12.99
CA LEU A 55 1.77 4.52 13.15
C LEU A 55 1.10 3.87 11.93
N ALA A 56 1.47 4.32 10.72
CA ALA A 56 0.96 3.75 9.47
C ALA A 56 1.35 2.27 9.30
N ALA A 57 2.58 1.90 9.68
CA ALA A 57 3.06 0.51 9.63
C ALA A 57 2.28 -0.41 10.58
N ASP A 58 2.05 0.00 11.82
CA ASP A 58 1.26 -0.77 12.79
C ASP A 58 -0.19 -0.94 12.31
N LEU A 59 -0.82 0.14 11.85
CA LEU A 59 -2.17 0.11 11.26
C LEU A 59 -2.25 -0.89 10.11
N LEU A 60 -1.29 -0.82 9.18
CA LEU A 60 -1.22 -1.73 8.03
C LEU A 60 -1.06 -3.19 8.48
N SER A 61 -0.07 -3.46 9.34
CA SER A 61 0.25 -4.80 9.83
C SER A 61 -0.97 -5.47 10.49
N HIS A 62 -1.67 -4.76 11.37
CA HIS A 62 -2.84 -5.31 12.04
C HIS A 62 -4.05 -5.41 11.12
N ALA A 63 -4.24 -4.48 10.18
CA ALA A 63 -5.32 -4.56 9.21
C ALA A 63 -5.15 -5.75 8.25
N ILE A 64 -3.91 -6.07 7.82
CA ILE A 64 -3.60 -7.29 7.04
C ILE A 64 -4.06 -8.53 7.80
N GLN A 65 -3.57 -8.71 9.03
CA GLN A 65 -3.85 -9.91 9.82
C GLN A 65 -5.35 -10.08 10.12
N VAL A 66 -6.05 -8.98 10.40
CA VAL A 66 -7.49 -9.01 10.65
C VAL A 66 -8.28 -9.30 9.37
N GLU A 67 -7.91 -8.72 8.22
CA GLU A 67 -8.59 -9.02 6.96
C GLU A 67 -8.39 -10.48 6.55
N GLU A 68 -7.18 -11.02 6.67
CA GLU A 68 -6.88 -12.43 6.39
C GLU A 68 -7.73 -13.35 7.28
N PHE A 69 -7.79 -13.06 8.58
CA PHE A 69 -8.66 -13.78 9.51
C PHE A 69 -10.13 -13.71 9.08
N LEU A 70 -10.65 -12.51 8.79
CA LEU A 70 -12.05 -12.34 8.38
C LEU A 70 -12.37 -13.07 7.07
N ASP A 71 -11.44 -13.06 6.11
CA ASP A 71 -11.59 -13.73 4.81
C ASP A 71 -11.57 -15.26 4.95
N ALA A 72 -10.74 -15.80 5.85
CA ALA A 72 -10.70 -17.23 6.14
C ALA A 72 -12.04 -17.78 6.66
N TYR A 73 -12.85 -16.93 7.31
CA TYR A 73 -14.19 -17.27 7.79
C TYR A 73 -15.32 -16.76 6.86
N GLY A 74 -14.98 -16.29 5.66
CA GLY A 74 -15.97 -15.87 4.67
C GLY A 74 -16.73 -14.59 5.05
N ALA A 75 -16.17 -13.74 5.91
CA ALA A 75 -16.84 -12.53 6.43
C ALA A 75 -17.33 -11.60 5.31
N ARG A 76 -16.65 -11.56 4.15
CA ARG A 76 -17.07 -10.81 2.96
C ARG A 76 -18.49 -11.15 2.50
N ASN A 77 -18.90 -12.42 2.62
CA ASN A 77 -20.22 -12.91 2.19
C ASN A 77 -21.23 -12.96 3.34
N ASN A 78 -20.82 -12.60 4.56
CA ASN A 78 -21.68 -12.64 5.73
C ASN A 78 -22.35 -11.28 5.97
N ARG A 79 -23.69 -11.24 6.09
CA ARG A 79 -24.45 -9.99 6.28
C ARG A 79 -24.03 -9.19 7.51
N LEU A 80 -23.65 -9.87 8.59
CA LEU A 80 -23.30 -9.23 9.85
C LEU A 80 -21.87 -8.68 9.81
N TRP A 81 -20.93 -9.41 9.20
CA TRP A 81 -19.49 -9.14 9.25
C TRP A 81 -18.91 -8.45 8.01
N SER A 82 -19.60 -8.47 6.87
CA SER A 82 -19.11 -7.92 5.60
C SER A 82 -18.71 -6.45 5.71
N ARG A 83 -19.45 -5.65 6.48
CA ARG A 83 -19.11 -4.24 6.71
C ARG A 83 -17.87 -4.06 7.56
N PHE A 84 -17.67 -4.88 8.60
CA PHE A 84 -16.47 -4.83 9.43
C PHE A 84 -15.24 -5.18 8.59
N ARG A 85 -15.32 -6.27 7.82
CA ARG A 85 -14.30 -6.67 6.85
C ARG A 85 -14.00 -5.59 5.82
N SER A 86 -15.02 -4.96 5.25
CA SER A 86 -14.83 -3.87 4.28
C SER A 86 -14.10 -2.68 4.90
N LEU A 87 -14.40 -2.32 6.14
CA LEU A 87 -13.70 -1.24 6.84
C LEU A 87 -12.25 -1.61 7.16
N THR A 88 -11.98 -2.84 7.58
CA THR A 88 -10.62 -3.37 7.74
C THR A 88 -9.82 -3.25 6.43
N ALA A 89 -10.40 -3.67 5.31
CA ALA A 89 -9.76 -3.57 3.99
C ALA A 89 -9.49 -2.12 3.58
N THR A 90 -10.40 -1.18 3.89
CA THR A 90 -10.18 0.26 3.68
C THR A 90 -9.03 0.79 4.54
N ILE A 91 -8.98 0.44 5.83
CA ILE A 91 -7.87 0.85 6.71
C ILE A 91 -6.55 0.31 6.19
N LYS A 92 -6.51 -0.97 5.79
CA LYS A 92 -5.32 -1.60 5.19
C LYS A 92 -4.82 -0.81 3.99
N LEU A 93 -5.70 -0.56 3.01
CA LEU A 93 -5.39 0.17 1.78
C LEU A 93 -4.80 1.55 2.08
N PHE A 94 -5.48 2.36 2.88
CA PHE A 94 -5.06 3.74 3.11
C PHE A 94 -3.88 3.86 4.08
N ALA A 95 -3.66 2.88 4.96
CA ALA A 95 -2.44 2.81 5.76
C ALA A 95 -1.22 2.54 4.87
N ASP A 96 -1.35 1.62 3.90
CA ASP A 96 -0.29 1.32 2.95
C ASP A 96 0.03 2.50 2.01
N ILE A 97 -1.00 3.12 1.42
CA ILE A 97 -0.83 4.33 0.61
C ILE A 97 -0.14 5.43 1.42
N SER A 98 -0.57 5.66 2.65
CA SER A 98 0.01 6.69 3.52
C SER A 98 1.47 6.38 3.85
N TYR A 99 1.81 5.12 4.10
CA TYR A 99 3.19 4.70 4.35
C TYR A 99 4.10 5.01 3.14
N LYS A 100 3.63 4.73 1.93
CA LYS A 100 4.36 5.06 0.69
C LYS A 100 4.49 6.56 0.45
N LEU A 101 3.45 7.34 0.72
CA LEU A 101 3.52 8.81 0.63
C LEU A 101 4.49 9.41 1.66
N LEU A 102 4.51 8.90 2.88
CA LEU A 102 5.49 9.29 3.90
C LEU A 102 6.92 8.93 3.44
N HIS A 103 7.10 7.75 2.85
CA HIS A 103 8.38 7.39 2.23
C HIS A 103 8.81 8.43 1.18
N ILE A 104 7.93 8.79 0.24
CA ILE A 104 8.21 9.83 -0.76
C ILE A 104 8.58 11.15 -0.08
N GLN A 105 7.79 11.61 0.89
CA GLN A 105 8.02 12.87 1.61
C GLN A 105 9.41 12.91 2.28
N HIS A 106 9.82 11.82 2.93
CA HIS A 106 11.11 11.75 3.63
C HIS A 106 12.31 11.52 2.69
N SER A 107 12.10 10.85 1.56
CA SER A 107 13.15 10.54 0.60
C SER A 107 13.40 11.66 -0.41
N LEU A 108 12.41 12.52 -0.66
CA LEU A 108 12.48 13.61 -1.65
C LEU A 108 13.72 14.52 -1.50
N PRO A 109 14.11 14.96 -0.28
CA PRO A 109 15.30 15.80 -0.11
C PRO A 109 16.62 15.12 -0.51
N SER A 110 16.66 13.79 -0.58
CA SER A 110 17.88 13.05 -0.98
C SER A 110 18.01 12.79 -2.48
N TYR A 111 16.96 12.99 -3.28
CA TYR A 111 16.94 12.56 -4.68
C TYR A 111 17.49 13.59 -5.68
N GLN A 112 18.04 14.72 -5.23
CA GLN A 112 18.65 15.77 -6.06
C GLN A 112 17.77 16.22 -7.25
N LEU A 113 16.46 16.09 -7.12
CA LEU A 113 15.54 16.32 -8.23
C LEU A 113 15.49 17.82 -8.57
N PRO A 114 15.58 18.17 -9.87
CA PRO A 114 15.32 19.52 -10.35
C PRO A 114 13.97 20.05 -9.87
N THR A 115 13.87 21.36 -9.69
CA THR A 115 12.61 22.02 -9.33
C THR A 115 11.56 21.76 -10.41
N LEU A 116 10.52 21.00 -10.06
CA LEU A 116 9.38 20.72 -10.95
C LEU A 116 8.49 21.96 -11.07
N LYS A 117 7.80 22.12 -12.21
CA LYS A 117 6.84 23.23 -12.43
C LYS A 117 5.65 23.22 -11.46
N ARG A 118 5.28 22.03 -10.95
CA ARG A 118 4.24 21.86 -9.94
C ARG A 118 4.92 21.57 -8.60
N ASP A 119 4.35 22.07 -7.51
CA ASP A 119 4.85 21.80 -6.18
C ASP A 119 4.51 20.36 -5.77
N PHE A 120 5.44 19.45 -6.06
CA PHE A 120 5.33 18.03 -5.75
C PHE A 120 5.33 17.77 -4.23
N THR A 121 6.05 18.60 -3.47
CA THR A 121 6.09 18.50 -2.00
C THR A 121 4.73 18.82 -1.42
N GLU A 122 4.12 19.92 -1.86
CA GLU A 122 2.79 20.34 -1.43
C GLU A 122 1.71 19.34 -1.87
N ALA A 123 1.75 18.85 -3.11
CA ALA A 123 0.84 17.80 -3.58
C ALA A 123 0.95 16.51 -2.74
N THR A 124 2.17 16.14 -2.35
CA THR A 124 2.41 14.99 -1.46
C THR A 124 1.79 15.24 -0.08
N ALA A 125 1.98 16.42 0.50
CA ALA A 125 1.43 16.80 1.81
C ALA A 125 -0.12 16.84 1.80
N GLN A 126 -0.72 17.40 0.75
CA GLN A 126 -2.18 17.42 0.58
C GLN A 126 -2.75 16.01 0.44
N THR A 127 -2.08 15.14 -0.32
CA THR A 127 -2.51 13.75 -0.47
C THR A 127 -2.40 12.99 0.86
N LEU A 128 -1.34 13.21 1.65
CA LEU A 128 -1.22 12.64 2.99
C LEU A 128 -2.33 13.10 3.94
N ALA A 129 -2.67 14.39 3.92
CA ALA A 129 -3.78 14.91 4.72
C ALA A 129 -5.12 14.26 4.33
N PHE A 130 -5.34 14.06 3.03
CA PHE A 130 -6.52 13.38 2.51
C PHE A 130 -6.59 11.90 2.95
N THR A 131 -5.49 11.15 2.85
CA THR A 131 -5.48 9.74 3.27
C THR A 131 -5.63 9.60 4.79
N TYR A 132 -5.05 10.52 5.56
CA TYR A 132 -5.24 10.58 7.00
C TYR A 132 -6.72 10.79 7.38
N ASP A 133 -7.41 11.73 6.75
CA ASP A 133 -8.84 11.95 6.99
C ASP A 133 -9.70 10.71 6.66
N ILE A 134 -9.35 9.98 5.60
CA ILE A 134 -10.01 8.70 5.29
C ILE A 134 -9.77 7.68 6.40
N LEU A 135 -8.54 7.56 6.90
CA LEU A 135 -8.21 6.66 8.00
C LEU A 135 -9.01 7.00 9.26
N VAL A 136 -9.07 8.28 9.66
CA VAL A 136 -9.87 8.73 10.82
C VAL A 136 -11.35 8.36 10.67
N ARG A 137 -11.93 8.58 9.48
CA ARG A 137 -13.33 8.22 9.19
C ARG A 137 -13.55 6.70 9.21
N ALA A 138 -12.65 5.93 8.58
CA ALA A 138 -12.72 4.47 8.58
C ALA A 138 -12.55 3.89 9.99
N SER A 139 -11.65 4.45 10.80
CA SER A 139 -11.44 4.12 12.20
C SER A 139 -12.67 4.40 13.07
N SER A 140 -13.32 5.54 12.88
CA SER A 140 -14.55 5.86 13.59
C SER A 140 -15.67 4.87 13.24
N HIS A 141 -15.80 4.54 11.96
CA HIS A 141 -16.80 3.57 11.49
C HIS A 141 -16.52 2.13 11.94
N ILE A 142 -15.25 1.68 11.98
CA ILE A 142 -14.92 0.31 12.42
C ILE A 142 -15.20 0.14 13.91
N LEU A 143 -14.98 1.18 14.73
CA LEU A 143 -15.34 1.17 16.15
C LEU A 143 -16.85 1.09 16.37
N SER A 144 -17.63 1.90 15.65
CA SER A 144 -19.10 1.81 15.69
C SER A 144 -19.58 0.42 15.26
N LYS A 145 -18.98 -0.15 14.21
CA LYS A 145 -19.31 -1.50 13.77
C LYS A 145 -18.89 -2.58 14.77
N ALA A 146 -17.73 -2.43 15.43
CA ALA A 146 -17.27 -3.32 16.49
C ALA A 146 -18.27 -3.34 17.66
N ALA A 147 -18.77 -2.18 18.08
CA ALA A 147 -19.79 -2.07 19.13
C ALA A 147 -21.09 -2.80 18.74
N HIS A 148 -21.57 -2.64 17.49
CA HIS A 148 -22.74 -3.40 17.00
C HIS A 148 -22.52 -4.91 16.91
N LEU A 149 -21.27 -5.36 16.82
CA LEU A 149 -20.87 -6.77 16.86
C LEU A 149 -20.60 -7.26 18.29
N ASN A 150 -20.85 -6.43 19.31
CA ASN A 150 -20.52 -6.69 20.71
C ASN A 150 -19.04 -7.03 20.94
N LEU A 151 -18.14 -6.50 20.10
CA LEU A 151 -16.71 -6.63 20.31
C LEU A 151 -16.26 -5.67 21.40
N PRO A 152 -15.43 -6.12 22.35
CA PRO A 152 -14.94 -5.26 23.42
C PRO A 152 -14.11 -4.13 22.82
N THR A 153 -14.50 -2.89 23.14
CA THR A 153 -13.68 -1.73 22.79
C THR A 153 -12.49 -1.67 23.75
N PRO A 154 -11.25 -1.66 23.26
CA PRO A 154 -10.08 -1.61 24.13
C PRO A 154 -10.11 -0.34 24.99
N ALA A 155 -10.07 -0.51 26.32
CA ALA A 155 -10.10 0.60 27.27
C ALA A 155 -8.73 1.29 27.43
N ASP A 156 -7.64 0.55 27.20
CA ASP A 156 -6.28 1.00 27.45
C ASP A 156 -5.77 1.95 26.36
N ASP A 157 -5.33 3.14 26.78
CA ASP A 157 -4.71 4.11 25.90
C ASP A 157 -3.37 3.58 25.38
N LEU A 158 -3.12 3.79 24.08
CA LEU A 158 -1.81 3.52 23.49
C LEU A 158 -0.82 4.59 23.92
N ASN A 159 0.42 4.19 24.20
CA ASN A 159 1.49 5.15 24.45
C ASN A 159 1.85 5.86 23.14
N LYS A 160 1.44 7.14 23.03
CA LYS A 160 1.68 7.98 21.84
C LYS A 160 3.16 8.17 21.54
N GLU A 161 4.03 8.08 22.54
CA GLU A 161 5.48 8.20 22.35
C GLU A 161 6.04 7.07 21.46
N CYS A 162 5.41 5.89 21.44
CA CYS A 162 5.81 4.78 20.56
C CYS A 162 5.62 5.10 19.07
N TYR A 163 4.80 6.10 18.75
CA TYR A 163 4.46 6.49 17.38
C TYR A 163 5.13 7.79 16.93
N ARG A 164 5.99 8.38 17.78
CA ARG A 164 6.81 9.52 17.37
C ARG A 164 7.91 9.08 16.43
N GLU A 165 8.27 9.99 15.52
CA GLU A 165 9.31 9.76 14.53
C GLU A 165 10.30 10.94 14.49
N PRO A 166 11.22 11.04 15.47
CA PRO A 166 12.22 12.10 15.47
C PRO A 166 13.25 11.87 14.34
N LEU A 167 13.30 12.79 13.38
CA LEU A 167 14.19 12.74 12.22
C LEU A 167 15.08 13.99 12.16
N PRO A 168 16.20 14.03 12.91
CA PRO A 168 17.14 15.15 12.82
C PRO A 168 17.74 15.25 11.41
N PRO A 169 18.07 16.47 10.94
CA PRO A 169 18.69 16.64 9.63
C PRO A 169 20.09 15.99 9.58
N GLY A 170 20.45 15.45 8.42
CA GLY A 170 21.78 14.88 8.16
C GLY A 170 21.77 13.50 7.51
N ARG A 171 22.97 13.00 7.23
CA ARG A 171 23.26 11.66 6.73
C ARG A 171 24.54 11.16 7.39
N LEU A 172 24.69 9.84 7.49
CA LEU A 172 25.96 9.25 7.88
C LEU A 172 27.00 9.47 6.76
N PRO A 173 28.30 9.52 7.09
CA PRO A 173 29.36 9.54 6.08
C PRO A 173 29.26 8.34 5.13
N HIS A 174 29.62 8.55 3.86
CA HIS A 174 29.76 7.47 2.87
C HIS A 174 31.20 6.94 2.90
N ASP A 175 31.56 6.21 3.96
CA ASP A 175 32.92 5.72 4.23
C ASP A 175 33.14 4.24 3.88
N ARG A 176 32.14 3.61 3.25
CA ARG A 176 32.24 2.25 2.73
C ARG A 176 33.02 2.24 1.40
N ALA A 177 33.91 1.26 1.23
CA ALA A 177 34.69 1.12 0.00
C ALA A 177 33.78 0.95 -1.23
N MET A 178 34.09 1.70 -2.28
CA MET A 178 33.38 1.62 -3.56
C MET A 178 33.62 0.26 -4.24
N ARG A 179 32.60 -0.22 -4.95
CA ARG A 179 32.64 -1.46 -5.72
C ARG A 179 33.35 -1.23 -7.05
N GLN A 180 34.33 -2.07 -7.36
CA GLN A 180 34.94 -2.14 -8.69
C GLN A 180 34.21 -3.20 -9.53
N VAL A 181 33.49 -2.76 -10.57
CA VAL A 181 32.71 -3.64 -11.47
C VAL A 181 33.17 -3.38 -12.89
N SER A 182 33.50 -4.43 -13.64
CA SER A 182 34.14 -4.35 -14.97
C SER A 182 33.20 -4.00 -16.13
N SER A 183 31.96 -3.56 -15.88
CA SER A 183 30.97 -3.25 -16.95
C SER A 183 29.91 -2.19 -16.57
N THR A 184 30.18 -1.32 -15.62
CA THR A 184 29.18 -0.35 -15.11
C THR A 184 28.66 0.60 -16.20
N ALA A 185 29.49 1.00 -17.17
CA ALA A 185 29.09 1.93 -18.23
C ALA A 185 28.03 1.36 -19.19
N GLU A 186 28.13 0.08 -19.55
CA GLU A 186 27.13 -0.62 -20.37
C GLU A 186 25.80 -0.73 -19.60
N SER A 187 25.89 -1.05 -18.30
CA SER A 187 24.72 -1.15 -17.42
C SER A 187 23.98 0.19 -17.29
N VAL A 188 24.72 1.30 -17.17
CA VAL A 188 24.17 2.66 -17.16
C VAL A 188 23.45 2.97 -18.48
N THR A 189 24.10 2.70 -19.62
CA THR A 189 23.51 2.97 -20.95
C THR A 189 22.23 2.17 -21.17
N HIS A 190 22.25 0.88 -20.82
CA HIS A 190 21.09 0.01 -20.89
C HIS A 190 19.94 0.55 -20.00
N MET A 191 20.25 0.96 -18.77
CA MET A 191 19.26 1.49 -17.83
C MET A 191 18.64 2.80 -18.29
N ALA A 192 19.44 3.75 -18.76
CA ALA A 192 18.95 5.02 -19.30
C ALA A 192 18.01 4.77 -20.50
N THR A 193 18.38 3.85 -21.39
CA THR A 193 17.55 3.44 -22.52
C THR A 193 16.24 2.79 -22.06
N ALA A 194 16.30 1.88 -21.10
CA ALA A 194 15.13 1.22 -20.54
C ALA A 194 14.19 2.22 -19.85
N TYR A 195 14.73 3.21 -19.14
CA TYR A 195 13.96 4.29 -18.53
C TYR A 195 13.21 5.13 -19.59
N LEU A 196 13.89 5.55 -20.66
CA LEU A 196 13.27 6.32 -21.74
C LEU A 196 12.16 5.53 -22.45
N ASN A 197 12.37 4.24 -22.70
CA ASN A 197 11.34 3.36 -23.27
C ASN A 197 10.12 3.28 -22.33
N LEU A 198 10.35 3.11 -21.02
CA LEU A 198 9.26 3.05 -20.04
C LEU A 198 8.53 4.38 -19.87
N ALA A 199 9.22 5.50 -19.96
CA ALA A 199 8.58 6.81 -20.02
C ALA A 199 7.66 6.95 -21.25
N SER A 200 8.10 6.43 -22.41
CA SER A 200 7.29 6.38 -23.63
C SER A 200 6.07 5.46 -23.49
N GLU A 201 6.25 4.26 -22.93
CA GLU A 201 5.15 3.32 -22.65
C GLU A 201 4.13 3.88 -21.63
N SER A 202 4.59 4.75 -20.73
CA SER A 202 3.76 5.40 -19.71
C SER A 202 2.94 6.57 -20.25
N GLN A 203 2.98 6.86 -21.56
CA GLN A 203 2.25 7.99 -22.15
C GLN A 203 0.74 7.97 -21.86
N LEU A 204 0.16 6.78 -21.69
CA LEU A 204 -1.25 6.62 -21.33
C LEU A 204 -1.61 7.30 -20.00
N LEU A 205 -0.64 7.47 -19.08
CA LEU A 205 -0.85 8.16 -17.81
C LEU A 205 -1.18 9.64 -18.01
N HIS A 206 -0.81 10.25 -19.15
CA HIS A 206 -1.18 11.63 -19.45
C HIS A 206 -2.68 11.84 -19.66
N ILE A 207 -3.49 10.78 -19.79
CA ILE A 207 -4.93 10.93 -19.95
C ILE A 207 -5.56 11.78 -18.83
N VAL A 208 -5.01 11.71 -17.62
CA VAL A 208 -5.49 12.47 -16.46
C VAL A 208 -5.35 13.98 -16.63
N GLU A 209 -4.49 14.45 -17.53
CA GLU A 209 -4.31 15.88 -17.83
C GLU A 209 -5.44 16.45 -18.71
N TRP A 210 -6.14 15.57 -19.45
CA TRP A 210 -7.14 15.95 -20.44
C TRP A 210 -8.58 15.61 -20.02
N VAL A 211 -8.73 14.81 -18.97
CA VAL A 211 -10.03 14.31 -18.48
C VAL A 211 -10.47 15.09 -17.24
N LYS A 212 -11.71 15.59 -17.24
CA LYS A 212 -12.30 16.27 -16.07
C LYS A 212 -12.72 15.25 -15.02
N PRO A 213 -12.77 15.59 -13.72
CA PRO A 213 -13.14 14.64 -12.65
C PRO A 213 -14.44 13.85 -12.89
N ARG A 214 -15.46 14.51 -13.46
CA ARG A 214 -16.74 13.89 -13.83
C ARG A 214 -16.64 12.79 -14.90
N GLN A 215 -15.52 12.71 -15.62
CA GLN A 215 -15.23 11.76 -16.68
C GLN A 215 -14.22 10.68 -16.24
N TYR A 216 -13.68 10.74 -15.01
CA TYR A 216 -12.80 9.68 -14.51
C TYR A 216 -13.40 8.27 -14.61
N PRO A 217 -14.72 8.05 -14.40
CA PRO A 217 -15.29 6.72 -14.57
C PRO A 217 -15.12 6.13 -15.97
N SER A 218 -15.01 6.95 -17.03
CA SER A 218 -14.79 6.47 -18.40
C SER A 218 -13.33 6.11 -18.69
N CYS A 219 -12.41 6.33 -17.76
CA CYS A 219 -11.01 5.95 -17.92
C CYS A 219 -10.73 4.51 -17.49
N PHE A 220 -11.68 3.86 -16.80
CA PHE A 220 -11.50 2.54 -16.19
C PHE A 220 -12.55 1.55 -16.73
N PRO A 221 -12.17 0.31 -17.07
CA PRO A 221 -10.81 -0.24 -17.07
C PRO A 221 -10.02 0.09 -18.35
N ASP A 222 -10.56 0.88 -19.28
CA ASP A 222 -9.85 1.26 -20.50
C ASP A 222 -9.95 2.78 -20.71
N PRO A 223 -8.83 3.51 -20.94
CA PRO A 223 -7.49 3.01 -21.19
C PRO A 223 -6.66 2.65 -19.94
N LEU A 224 -7.09 2.98 -18.73
CA LEU A 224 -6.39 2.66 -17.49
C LEU A 224 -7.02 1.46 -16.79
N SER A 225 -6.23 0.42 -16.52
CA SER A 225 -6.63 -0.71 -15.69
C SER A 225 -5.60 -1.00 -14.61
N GLU A 226 -6.03 -1.72 -13.58
CA GLU A 226 -5.12 -2.29 -12.60
C GLU A 226 -3.99 -3.10 -13.27
N ASP A 227 -4.31 -3.92 -14.26
CA ASP A 227 -3.36 -4.79 -14.96
C ASP A 227 -2.25 -4.00 -15.67
N LYS A 228 -2.62 -2.96 -16.43
CA LYS A 228 -1.66 -2.09 -17.13
C LYS A 228 -0.73 -1.37 -16.14
N LEU A 229 -1.25 -0.96 -14.99
CA LEU A 229 -0.45 -0.28 -13.95
C LEU A 229 0.46 -1.24 -13.22
N ARG A 230 0.02 -2.47 -12.94
CA ARG A 230 0.89 -3.54 -12.40
C ARG A 230 2.06 -3.83 -13.33
N TYR A 231 1.83 -3.84 -14.64
CA TYR A 231 2.92 -4.00 -15.62
C TYR A 231 3.95 -2.87 -15.49
N LEU A 232 3.54 -1.61 -15.51
CA LEU A 232 4.44 -0.47 -15.36
C LEU A 232 5.16 -0.50 -14.00
N GLN A 233 4.44 -0.77 -12.91
CA GLN A 233 4.98 -0.89 -11.56
C GLN A 233 6.12 -1.92 -11.49
N LEU A 234 5.90 -3.12 -12.04
CA LEU A 234 6.92 -4.18 -12.10
C LEU A 234 8.16 -3.71 -12.87
N ARG A 235 7.97 -3.04 -14.00
CA ARG A 235 9.07 -2.59 -14.87
C ARG A 235 9.92 -1.49 -14.20
N PHE A 236 9.29 -0.54 -13.51
CA PHE A 236 10.01 0.46 -12.72
C PHE A 236 10.71 -0.15 -11.50
N HIS A 237 10.12 -1.15 -10.85
CA HIS A 237 10.79 -1.92 -9.81
C HIS A 237 12.05 -2.64 -10.35
N SER A 238 11.95 -3.27 -11.52
CA SER A 238 13.10 -3.90 -12.18
C SER A 238 14.21 -2.91 -12.52
N LEU A 239 13.88 -1.70 -12.98
CA LEU A 239 14.83 -0.61 -13.17
C LEU A 239 15.55 -0.25 -11.86
N GLN A 240 14.81 -0.10 -10.77
CA GLN A 240 15.39 0.22 -9.46
C GLN A 240 16.35 -0.89 -9.00
N ALA A 241 15.94 -2.15 -9.12
CA ALA A 241 16.78 -3.29 -8.77
C ALA A 241 18.04 -3.38 -9.65
N LEU A 242 17.93 -3.05 -10.94
CA LEU A 242 19.09 -2.99 -11.86
C LEU A 242 20.09 -1.93 -11.40
N TYR A 243 19.61 -0.74 -11.01
CA TYR A 243 20.43 0.34 -10.47
C TYR A 243 21.13 -0.07 -9.19
N ASP A 244 20.36 -0.54 -8.20
CA ASP A 244 20.89 -0.89 -6.88
C ASP A 244 21.92 -2.04 -6.99
N THR A 245 21.72 -2.95 -7.95
CA THR A 245 22.64 -4.08 -8.16
C THR A 245 23.92 -3.68 -8.89
N HIS A 246 23.81 -2.91 -9.98
CA HIS A 246 24.93 -2.72 -10.91
C HIS A 246 25.57 -1.34 -10.87
N VAL A 247 24.90 -0.32 -10.35
CA VAL A 247 25.36 1.09 -10.39
C VAL A 247 25.64 1.64 -9.00
N ALA A 248 24.77 1.37 -8.02
CA ALA A 248 24.92 1.92 -6.67
C ALA A 248 26.29 1.57 -6.05
N GLU A 249 26.87 2.49 -5.29
CA GLU A 249 28.15 2.31 -4.58
C GLU A 249 29.35 2.01 -5.50
N THR A 250 29.26 2.35 -6.80
CA THR A 250 30.40 2.22 -7.75
C THR A 250 31.10 3.56 -7.94
N GLU A 251 32.35 3.52 -8.44
CA GLU A 251 33.09 4.73 -8.79
C GLU A 251 32.33 5.61 -9.80
N ILE A 252 31.61 5.01 -10.75
CA ILE A 252 30.85 5.73 -11.77
C ILE A 252 29.68 6.52 -11.16
N GLU A 253 28.95 5.97 -10.19
CA GLU A 253 27.91 6.72 -9.47
C GLU A 253 28.48 7.96 -8.75
N SER A 254 29.71 7.86 -8.23
CA SER A 254 30.35 8.99 -7.55
C SER A 254 30.84 10.08 -8.52
N LEU A 255 31.14 9.72 -9.76
CA LEU A 255 31.66 10.63 -10.78
C LEU A 255 30.53 11.31 -11.58
N ASP A 256 29.40 10.62 -11.76
CA ASP A 256 28.24 11.10 -12.51
C ASP A 256 27.06 11.44 -11.57
N THR A 257 26.87 12.74 -11.33
CA THR A 257 25.81 13.26 -10.46
C THR A 257 24.39 13.05 -11.01
N ASP A 258 24.25 12.72 -12.29
CA ASP A 258 22.94 12.46 -12.89
C ASP A 258 22.41 11.07 -12.51
N LEU A 259 23.29 10.13 -12.12
CA LEU A 259 22.89 8.77 -11.73
C LEU A 259 22.05 8.73 -10.43
N PRO A 260 22.46 9.38 -9.32
CA PRO A 260 21.60 9.50 -8.15
C PRO A 260 20.26 10.18 -8.44
N THR A 261 20.25 11.15 -9.36
CA THR A 261 19.02 11.84 -9.80
C THR A 261 18.10 10.91 -10.57
N LEU A 262 18.64 10.14 -11.53
CA LEU A 262 17.91 9.11 -12.28
C LEU A 262 17.32 8.06 -11.33
N ARG A 263 18.10 7.58 -10.36
CA ARG A 263 17.62 6.68 -9.31
C ARG A 263 16.45 7.29 -8.55
N GLY A 264 16.55 8.56 -8.19
CA GLY A 264 15.49 9.31 -7.54
C GLY A 264 14.18 9.32 -8.35
N TYR A 265 14.26 9.59 -9.65
CA TYR A 265 13.11 9.51 -10.54
C TYR A 265 12.50 8.11 -10.61
N ILE A 266 13.33 7.08 -10.79
CA ILE A 266 12.89 5.68 -10.83
C ILE A 266 12.11 5.33 -9.56
N SER A 267 12.66 5.68 -8.39
CA SER A 267 12.07 5.35 -7.09
C SER A 267 10.74 6.07 -6.85
N ILE A 268 10.64 7.37 -7.18
CA ILE A 268 9.39 8.10 -7.04
C ILE A 268 8.32 7.55 -7.98
N VAL A 269 8.65 7.34 -9.26
CA VAL A 269 7.68 6.80 -10.23
C VAL A 269 7.22 5.42 -9.81
N PHE A 270 8.12 4.56 -9.33
CA PHE A 270 7.77 3.27 -8.76
C PHE A 270 6.73 3.39 -7.64
N HIS A 271 6.99 4.19 -6.60
CA HIS A 271 6.06 4.33 -5.47
C HIS A 271 4.73 4.97 -5.86
N LEU A 272 4.72 5.92 -6.80
CA LEU A 272 3.49 6.50 -7.34
C LEU A 272 2.66 5.45 -8.10
N LEU A 273 3.31 4.58 -8.87
CA LEU A 273 2.65 3.46 -9.54
C LEU A 273 2.07 2.47 -8.54
N GLU A 274 2.79 2.14 -7.45
CA GLU A 274 2.25 1.28 -6.38
C GLU A 274 0.95 1.87 -5.79
N ILE A 275 0.97 3.16 -5.44
CA ILE A 275 -0.21 3.87 -4.90
C ILE A 275 -1.36 3.84 -5.92
N THR A 276 -1.07 4.15 -7.17
CA THR A 276 -2.07 4.26 -8.24
C THR A 276 -2.70 2.91 -8.56
N THR A 277 -1.91 1.84 -8.64
CA THR A 277 -2.38 0.45 -8.79
C THR A 277 -3.35 0.09 -7.66
N GLN A 278 -3.01 0.42 -6.41
CA GLN A 278 -3.85 0.11 -5.25
C GLN A 278 -5.20 0.86 -5.27
N LEU A 279 -5.18 2.15 -5.62
CA LEU A 279 -6.39 2.96 -5.74
C LEU A 279 -7.32 2.46 -6.85
N ILE A 280 -6.75 2.06 -7.99
CA ILE A 280 -7.54 1.56 -9.12
C ILE A 280 -8.07 0.17 -8.85
N HIS A 281 -7.28 -0.72 -8.24
CA HIS A 281 -7.79 -2.00 -7.72
C HIS A 281 -9.00 -1.79 -6.82
N HIS A 282 -8.91 -0.82 -5.90
CA HIS A 282 -10.01 -0.51 -5.00
C HIS A 282 -11.24 0.01 -5.75
N TYR A 283 -11.04 0.93 -6.70
CA TYR A 283 -12.11 1.46 -7.52
C TYR A 283 -12.82 0.36 -8.33
N GLU A 284 -12.07 -0.44 -9.08
CA GLU A 284 -12.61 -1.50 -9.95
C GLU A 284 -13.34 -2.58 -9.16
N ARG A 285 -12.76 -3.03 -8.04
CA ARG A 285 -13.26 -4.20 -7.29
C ARG A 285 -14.28 -3.88 -6.20
N HIS A 286 -14.26 -2.67 -5.66
CA HIS A 286 -15.03 -2.33 -4.46
C HIS A 286 -15.99 -1.15 -4.62
N LEU A 287 -15.76 -0.23 -5.57
CA LEU A 287 -16.64 0.93 -5.80
C LEU A 287 -17.44 0.83 -7.10
N ASN A 288 -16.86 0.27 -8.15
CA ASN A 288 -17.48 0.13 -9.47
C ASN A 288 -18.08 -1.26 -9.72
N ALA A 289 -17.93 -2.19 -8.77
CA ALA A 289 -18.64 -3.46 -8.79
C ALA A 289 -20.14 -3.20 -8.59
N LYS A 290 -20.90 -3.28 -9.69
CA LYS A 290 -22.37 -3.28 -9.69
C LYS A 290 -22.93 -4.48 -8.92
#